data_AF-A0A2D8JJL8-F1
#
_entry.id   AF-A0A2D8JJL8-F1
#
_cell.length_a   1.000
_cell.length_b   1.000
_cell.length_c   1.000
_cell.angle_alpha   90.00
_cell.angle_beta   90.00
_cell.angle_gamma   90.00
#
_symmetry.space_group_name_H-M   'P 1'
#
loop_
_entity.id
_entity.type
_entity.pdbx_description
1 polymer ?
#
loop_
_entity_poly.entity_id
_entity_poly.type
_entity_poly.pdbx_seq_one_letter_code
_entity_poly.pdbx_strand_id
1 'polypeptide(L)'
;MFNKKSFLIFLMFLFIVSVFNLFNEVTLEYVGISLNLYKEFEVKCGTVFEILSNIGNPDFMDSLGVNRRSCIGSAVVKIINFFTTTLVLLLSAYLGLKYFKKIETREDLSDLISILKRRNSK
;
A
#
# COMPACT_ATOMS: atom_id res chain seq x y z
N MET A 1 8.59 -22.38 5.01
CA MET A 1 9.71 -21.79 4.25
C MET A 1 9.12 -20.81 3.24
N PHE A 2 9.40 -19.51 3.37
CA PHE A 2 8.83 -18.49 2.48
C PHE A 2 9.50 -18.61 1.11
N ASN A 3 8.78 -19.12 0.10
CA ASN A 3 9.33 -19.29 -1.25
C ASN A 3 9.16 -18.00 -2.07
N LYS A 4 9.98 -17.85 -3.13
CA LYS A 4 9.94 -16.67 -4.02
C LYS A 4 8.55 -16.40 -4.61
N LYS A 5 7.78 -17.45 -4.96
CA LYS A 5 6.42 -17.31 -5.52
C LYS A 5 5.44 -16.74 -4.49
N SER A 6 5.46 -17.28 -3.27
CA SER A 6 4.63 -16.85 -2.14
C SER A 6 4.94 -15.41 -1.74
N PHE A 7 6.22 -15.00 -1.77
CA PHE A 7 6.63 -13.62 -1.58
C PHE A 7 6.03 -12.66 -2.62
N LEU A 8 6.10 -13.02 -3.91
CA LEU A 8 5.52 -12.20 -4.98
C LEU A 8 3.99 -12.14 -4.91
N ILE A 9 3.33 -13.26 -4.60
CA ILE A 9 1.87 -13.31 -4.39
C ILE A 9 1.47 -12.39 -3.23
N PHE A 10 2.21 -12.43 -2.12
CA PHE A 10 1.96 -11.56 -0.97
C PHE A 10 2.10 -10.08 -1.32
N LEU A 11 3.16 -9.70 -2.05
CA LEU A 11 3.32 -8.31 -2.51
C LEU A 11 2.20 -7.88 -3.47
N MET A 12 1.78 -8.76 -4.37
CA MET A 12 0.67 -8.49 -5.28
C MET A 12 -0.65 -8.28 -4.52
N PHE A 13 -0.91 -9.11 -3.50
CA PHE A 13 -2.07 -8.97 -2.63
C PHE A 13 -2.06 -7.61 -1.91
N LEU A 14 -0.93 -7.22 -1.31
CA LEU A 14 -0.79 -5.92 -0.66
C LEU A 14 -1.00 -4.74 -1.63
N PHE A 15 -0.50 -4.87 -2.86
CA PHE A 15 -0.71 -3.86 -3.89
C PHE A 15 -2.20 -3.71 -4.21
N ILE A 16 -2.92 -4.83 -4.41
CA ILE A 16 -4.37 -4.83 -4.67
C ILE A 16 -5.13 -4.15 -3.53
N VAL A 17 -4.81 -4.48 -2.27
CA VAL A 17 -5.40 -3.84 -1.08
C VAL A 17 -5.16 -2.33 -1.09
N SER A 18 -3.95 -1.89 -1.43
CA SER A 18 -3.61 -0.47 -1.54
C SER A 18 -4.43 0.24 -2.63
N VAL A 19 -4.71 -0.43 -3.75
CA VAL A 19 -5.56 0.11 -4.82
C VAL A 19 -6.99 0.28 -4.34
N PHE A 20 -7.57 -0.73 -3.68
CA PHE A 20 -8.92 -0.62 -3.11
C PHE A 20 -9.01 0.53 -2.09
N ASN A 21 -8.00 0.70 -1.24
CA ASN A 21 -7.98 1.78 -0.26
C ASN A 21 -8.01 3.19 -0.90
N LEU A 22 -7.39 3.35 -2.07
CA LEU A 22 -7.41 4.61 -2.83
C LEU A 22 -8.82 4.97 -3.33
N PHE A 23 -9.58 3.96 -3.78
CA PHE A 23 -10.93 4.17 -4.34
C PHE A 23 -12.04 4.22 -3.29
N ASN A 24 -11.77 3.77 -2.06
CA ASN A 24 -12.74 3.87 -0.97
C ASN A 24 -13.13 5.33 -0.68
N GLU A 25 -14.38 5.51 -0.24
CA GLU A 25 -14.92 6.81 0.18
C GLU A 25 -14.00 7.49 1.20
N VAL A 26 -13.84 8.81 1.05
CA VAL A 26 -13.17 9.64 2.04
C VAL A 26 -14.17 9.94 3.14
N THR A 27 -13.98 9.29 4.29
CA THR A 27 -14.74 9.53 5.51
C THR A 27 -13.91 10.39 6.47
N LEU A 28 -14.57 11.35 7.11
CA LEU A 28 -14.01 12.11 8.21
C LEU A 28 -14.73 11.70 9.48
N GLU A 29 -14.01 11.10 10.40
CA GLU A 29 -14.49 10.75 11.73
C GLU A 29 -14.14 11.89 12.69
N TYR A 30 -15.17 12.48 13.29
CA TYR A 30 -15.04 13.52 14.29
C TYR A 30 -15.55 13.03 15.64
N VAL A 31 -14.75 13.26 16.67
CA VAL A 31 -15.18 13.04 18.05
C VAL A 31 -15.64 14.38 18.62
N GLY A 32 -16.94 14.54 18.82
CA GLY A 32 -17.51 15.67 19.52
C GLY A 32 -17.52 15.40 21.02
N ILE A 33 -16.79 16.22 21.80
CA ILE A 33 -16.82 16.17 23.27
C ILE A 33 -17.64 17.36 23.77
N SER A 34 -18.73 17.06 24.47
CA SER A 34 -19.48 18.03 25.28
C SER A 34 -19.36 17.67 26.75
N LEU A 35 -19.69 18.62 27.64
CA LEU A 35 -19.63 18.45 29.11
C LEU A 35 -20.30 17.16 29.64
N ASN A 36 -21.20 16.53 28.88
CA ASN A 36 -21.91 15.32 29.30
C ASN A 36 -22.12 14.27 28.19
N LEU A 37 -21.57 14.47 26.98
CA LEU A 37 -21.80 13.55 25.85
C LEU A 37 -20.56 13.43 24.96
N TYR A 38 -20.16 12.19 24.70
CA TYR A 38 -19.20 11.79 23.68
C TYR A 38 -19.99 11.28 22.48
N LYS A 39 -19.85 11.92 21.32
CA LYS A 39 -20.55 11.48 20.11
C LYS A 39 -19.61 11.50 18.91
N GLU A 40 -19.53 10.38 18.22
CA GLU A 40 -18.78 10.23 16.99
C GLU A 40 -19.67 10.63 15.81
N PHE A 41 -19.12 11.44 14.90
CA PHE A 41 -19.79 11.89 13.69
C PHE A 41 -18.95 11.49 12.48
N GLU A 42 -19.56 10.73 11.56
CA GLU A 42 -18.95 10.39 10.29
C GLU A 42 -19.48 11.30 9.19
N VAL A 43 -18.59 12.04 8.53
CA VAL A 43 -18.92 12.85 7.36
C VAL A 43 -18.34 12.16 6.13
N LYS A 44 -19.22 11.79 5.19
CA LYS A 44 -18.83 11.22 3.90
C LYS A 44 -18.57 12.33 2.90
N CYS A 45 -17.33 12.45 2.43
CA CYS A 45 -16.92 13.49 1.48
C CYS A 45 -17.01 13.05 0.00
N GLY A 46 -17.29 11.78 -0.26
CA GLY A 46 -17.24 11.18 -1.60
C GLY A 46 -15.91 10.50 -1.91
N THR A 47 -15.70 10.11 -3.17
CA THR A 47 -14.46 9.42 -3.59
C THR A 47 -13.32 10.40 -3.84
N VAL A 48 -12.08 9.93 -3.79
CA VAL A 48 -10.89 10.76 -4.11
C VAL A 48 -10.99 11.37 -5.51
N PHE A 49 -11.50 10.61 -6.48
CA PHE A 49 -11.67 11.07 -7.86
C PHE A 49 -12.71 12.19 -7.97
N GLU A 50 -13.84 12.05 -7.29
CA GLU A 50 -14.92 13.03 -7.28
C GLU A 50 -14.47 14.36 -6.65
N ILE A 51 -13.75 14.29 -5.52
CA ILE A 51 -13.23 15.47 -4.82
C ILE A 51 -12.21 16.24 -5.68
N LEU A 52 -11.30 15.54 -6.36
CA LEU A 52 -10.25 16.18 -7.16
C LEU A 52 -10.74 16.71 -8.50
N SER A 53 -11.64 15.97 -9.16
CA SER A 53 -12.22 16.40 -10.44
C SER A 53 -13.11 17.65 -10.27
N ASN A 54 -13.73 17.81 -9.11
CA ASN A 54 -14.59 18.95 -8.80
C ASN A 54 -13.92 20.05 -7.96
N ILE A 55 -12.58 20.07 -7.85
CA ILE A 55 -11.90 21.03 -6.98
C ILE A 55 -12.12 22.50 -7.40
N GLY A 56 -12.41 22.73 -8.68
CA GLY A 56 -12.73 24.04 -9.25
C GLY A 56 -14.22 24.32 -9.38
N ASN A 57 -15.09 23.37 -9.01
CA ASN A 57 -16.54 23.52 -9.11
C ASN A 57 -17.10 24.13 -7.80
N PRO A 58 -17.63 25.37 -7.83
CA PRO A 58 -18.15 26.03 -6.63
C PRO A 58 -19.34 25.30 -6.02
N ASP A 59 -20.26 24.74 -6.84
CA ASP A 59 -21.47 24.07 -6.36
C ASP A 59 -21.13 22.82 -5.55
N PHE A 60 -20.16 22.03 -6.04
CA PHE A 60 -19.66 20.86 -5.31
C PHE A 60 -18.93 21.27 -4.04
N MET A 61 -18.12 22.32 -4.11
CA MET A 61 -17.33 22.77 -2.96
C MET A 61 -18.17 23.40 -1.85
N ASP A 62 -19.28 24.03 -2.20
CA ASP A 62 -20.25 24.53 -1.23
C ASP A 62 -21.04 23.39 -0.58
N SER A 63 -21.29 22.28 -1.30
CA SER A 63 -21.94 21.08 -0.73
C SER A 63 -21.12 20.42 0.39
N LEU A 64 -19.80 20.51 0.34
CA LEU A 64 -18.87 20.04 1.38
C LEU A 64 -18.85 20.95 2.62
N GLY A 65 -19.35 22.18 2.50
CA GLY A 65 -19.47 23.16 3.57
C GLY A 65 -18.18 23.39 4.35
N VAL A 66 -18.28 23.40 5.67
CA VAL A 66 -17.17 23.67 6.60
C VAL A 66 -16.07 22.60 6.53
N ASN A 67 -16.41 21.38 6.10
CA ASN A 67 -15.49 20.24 6.05
C ASN A 67 -14.64 20.19 4.76
N ARG A 68 -14.87 21.10 3.81
CA ARG A 68 -14.20 21.14 2.50
C ARG A 68 -12.68 20.94 2.58
N ARG A 69 -11.99 21.71 3.43
CA ARG A 69 -10.53 21.62 3.56
C ARG A 69 -10.07 20.27 4.08
N SER A 70 -10.78 19.72 5.07
CA SER A 70 -10.48 18.41 5.64
C SER A 70 -10.74 17.28 4.63
N CYS A 71 -11.82 17.37 3.86
CA CYS A 71 -12.14 16.40 2.81
C CYS A 71 -11.06 16.36 1.72
N ILE A 72 -10.63 17.54 1.24
CA ILE A 72 -9.54 17.65 0.26
C ILE A 72 -8.23 17.15 0.86
N GLY A 73 -7.90 17.55 2.08
CA GLY A 73 -6.69 17.11 2.77
C GLY A 73 -6.63 15.59 2.92
N SER A 74 -7.74 14.98 3.34
CA SER A 74 -7.84 13.53 3.50
C SER A 74 -7.76 12.79 2.16
N ALA A 75 -8.36 13.34 1.09
CA ALA A 75 -8.22 12.82 -0.27
C ALA A 75 -6.74 12.86 -0.75
N VAL A 76 -6.04 13.97 -0.51
CA VAL A 76 -4.61 14.12 -0.83
C VAL A 76 -3.76 13.13 -0.01
N VAL A 77 -4.06 12.95 1.28
CA VAL A 77 -3.36 11.98 2.13
C VAL A 77 -3.54 10.56 1.62
N LYS A 78 -4.75 10.17 1.17
CA LYS A 78 -4.97 8.86 0.54
C LYS A 78 -4.10 8.65 -0.69
N ILE A 79 -3.96 9.67 -1.54
CA ILE A 79 -3.09 9.62 -2.72
C ILE A 79 -1.62 9.45 -2.31
N ILE A 80 -1.15 10.26 -1.37
CA ILE A 80 0.24 10.20 -0.88
C ILE A 80 0.51 8.82 -0.27
N ASN A 81 -0.43 8.28 0.52
CA ASN A 81 -0.33 6.95 1.10
C ASN A 81 -0.26 5.87 0.01
N PHE A 82 -1.06 5.97 -1.04
CA PHE A 82 -1.00 5.05 -2.18
C PHE A 82 0.37 5.07 -2.86
N PHE A 83 0.90 6.25 -3.18
CA PHE A 83 2.22 6.37 -3.81
C PHE A 83 3.35 5.89 -2.91
N THR A 84 3.31 6.26 -1.62
CA THR A 84 4.32 5.84 -0.63
C THR A 84 4.30 4.32 -0.44
N THR A 85 3.10 3.74 -0.31
CA THR A 85 2.93 2.28 -0.20
C THR A 85 3.45 1.57 -1.45
N THR A 86 3.10 2.09 -2.64
CA THR A 86 3.60 1.54 -3.91
C THR A 86 5.14 1.57 -3.98
N LEU A 87 5.76 2.68 -3.57
CA LEU A 87 7.22 2.80 -3.53
C LEU A 87 7.86 1.78 -2.58
N VAL A 88 7.28 1.61 -1.37
CA VAL A 88 7.75 0.62 -0.39
C VAL A 88 7.61 -0.81 -0.91
N LEU A 89 6.51 -1.13 -1.61
CA LEU A 89 6.30 -2.44 -2.23
C LEU A 89 7.33 -2.72 -3.33
N LEU A 90 7.65 -1.72 -4.16
CA LEU A 90 8.68 -1.84 -5.20
C LEU A 90 10.08 -2.06 -4.60
N LEU A 91 10.43 -1.30 -3.56
CA LEU A 91 11.70 -1.48 -2.84
C LEU A 91 11.78 -2.87 -2.20
N SER A 92 10.69 -3.32 -1.58
CA SER A 92 10.59 -4.64 -0.98
C SER A 92 10.74 -5.74 -2.04
N ALA A 93 10.09 -5.60 -3.20
CA ALA A 93 10.23 -6.52 -4.32
C ALA A 93 11.69 -6.59 -4.80
N TYR A 94 12.35 -5.45 -4.98
CA TYR A 94 13.73 -5.37 -5.41
C TYR A 94 14.68 -6.08 -4.43
N LEU A 95 14.59 -5.76 -3.13
CA LEU A 95 15.42 -6.36 -2.09
C LEU A 95 15.12 -7.86 -1.92
N GLY A 96 13.85 -8.24 -1.95
CA GLY A 96 13.43 -9.64 -1.84
C GLY A 96 13.93 -10.49 -3.00
N LEU A 97 13.83 -10.01 -4.23
CA LEU A 97 14.36 -10.71 -5.40
C LEU A 97 15.89 -10.85 -5.35
N LYS A 98 16.60 -9.81 -4.92
CA LYS A 98 18.06 -9.86 -4.70
C LYS A 98 18.43 -10.89 -3.64
N TYR A 99 17.65 -10.97 -2.56
CA TYR A 99 17.85 -11.95 -1.49
C TYR A 99 17.65 -13.39 -1.97
N PHE A 100 16.54 -13.69 -2.66
CA PHE A 100 16.28 -15.03 -3.20
C PHE A 100 17.35 -15.46 -4.21
N LYS A 101 17.80 -14.54 -5.08
CA LYS A 101 18.89 -14.82 -6.01
C LYS A 101 20.18 -15.20 -5.27
N LYS A 102 20.52 -14.50 -4.18
CA LYS A 102 21.71 -14.80 -3.37
C LYS A 102 21.62 -16.17 -2.68
N ILE A 103 20.45 -16.57 -2.20
CA ILE A 103 20.25 -17.91 -1.62
C ILE A 103 20.42 -18.99 -2.68
N GLU A 104 19.77 -18.84 -3.83
CA GLU A 104 19.86 -19.81 -4.93
C GLU A 104 21.32 -20.04 -5.36
N THR A 105 22.13 -18.97 -5.43
CA THR A 105 23.57 -19.09 -5.73
C THR A 105 24.37 -19.75 -4.60
N ARG A 106 23.93 -19.68 -3.35
CA ARG A 106 24.62 -20.28 -2.19
C ARG A 106 24.25 -21.75 -1.99
N GLU A 107 23.01 -22.11 -2.32
CA GLU A 107 22.51 -23.49 -2.31
C GLU A 107 22.95 -24.28 -3.54
N ASP A 108 23.43 -23.61 -4.60
CA ASP A 108 24.05 -24.25 -5.75
C ASP A 108 25.43 -24.85 -5.38
N LEU A 109 25.38 -25.99 -4.68
CA LEU A 109 26.52 -26.86 -4.40
C LEU A 109 26.80 -27.84 -5.54
N SER A 110 26.11 -27.71 -6.69
CA SER A 110 26.29 -28.56 -7.86
C SER A 110 27.77 -28.68 -8.24
N ASP A 111 28.48 -27.55 -8.23
CA ASP A 111 29.90 -27.50 -8.56
C ASP A 111 30.78 -28.15 -7.49
N LEU A 112 30.47 -27.98 -6.20
CA LEU A 112 31.21 -28.67 -5.14
C LEU A 112 31.00 -30.19 -5.20
N ILE A 113 29.76 -30.62 -5.45
CA ILE A 113 29.39 -32.04 -5.56
C ILE A 113 30.05 -32.66 -6.80
N SER A 114 30.09 -31.94 -7.93
CA SER A 114 30.75 -32.40 -9.15
C SER A 114 32.26 -32.60 -8.94
N ILE A 115 32.91 -31.67 -8.24
CA ILE A 115 34.33 -31.75 -7.86
C ILE A 115 34.59 -32.93 -6.91
N LEU A 116 33.74 -33.14 -5.91
CA LEU A 116 33.87 -34.26 -4.96
C LEU A 116 33.66 -35.60 -5.68
N LYS A 117 32.65 -35.71 -6.55
CA LYS A 117 32.37 -36.93 -7.31
C LYS A 117 33.52 -37.30 -8.24
N ARG A 118 34.14 -36.30 -8.91
CA ARG A 118 35.32 -36.50 -9.75
C ARG A 118 36.56 -36.92 -8.95
N ARG A 119 36.69 -36.46 -7.70
CA ARG A 119 37.79 -36.88 -6.81
C ARG A 119 37.58 -38.27 -6.21
N ASN A 120 36.35 -38.68 -5.98
CA ASN A 120 36.01 -39.97 -5.37
C ASN A 120 35.86 -41.11 -6.38
N SER A 121 35.87 -40.81 -7.70
CA SER A 121 35.88 -41.84 -8.77
C SER A 121 37.28 -42.16 -9.29
N LYS A 122 38.33 -41.69 -8.62
CA LYS A 122 39.73 -42.08 -8.81
C LYS A 122 40.12 -42.99 -7.65
#